data_AF-A0A934S7Z9-F1
#
_entry.id   AF-A0A934S7Z9-F1
#
_cell.length_a   1.000
_cell.length_b   1.000
_cell.length_c   1.000
_cell.angle_alpha   90.00
_cell.angle_beta   90.00
_cell.angle_gamma   90.00
#
_symmetry.space_group_name_H-M   'P 1'
#
loop_
_entity.id
_entity.type
_entity.pdbx_description
1 polymer ?
#
loop_
_entity_poly.entity_id
_entity_poly.type
_entity_poly.pdbx_seq_one_letter_code
_entity_poly.pdbx_strand_id
1 'polypeptide(L)'
;MKFQITLSCLIIAIAAVPGWMNHRHLNSLRDSLFQLQAKAKAAGITIDASGSPITTRSSERKQRTESPDVGQLADELIDFARALQATNRDTDHIANQQAILDWQLKLSHLDTETLKQLLAEIQQTTKPDDPIQGELLSIIYQTIAENDPHAALDVFSENITQVSARDLTTALLGEMKHNRAGGIDWLVNHRDSLSDGTDNNLIDGLLRGALTIDSKLGFELIDQLDLDPSRWLGIVISPARSAEQRTTMLAAFREYAASIDDPDRLSVVNEEGYNALLSNSFIHDGVGDSIQWIEASNLPLEQLEDYAARTFFSCTPKDEMKWIDWIGSNIQADSILTEAIPNRVTILTSRDPAAAGAWIEAMPSGKVKEIATTCYVTAVSGYQPLEAYAWLKKLPADDNRAALLEQIHQNWPADQPWPEN
;
A
#
# COMPACT_ATOMS: atom_id res chain seq x y z
N MET A 1 -23.64 -7.65 -12.01
CA MET A 1 -22.72 -7.07 -10.99
C MET A 1 -22.00 -8.09 -10.11
N LYS A 2 -22.53 -9.27 -9.76
CA LYS A 2 -21.78 -10.28 -8.97
C LYS A 2 -20.95 -11.28 -9.80
N PHE A 3 -21.12 -11.30 -11.12
CA PHE A 3 -20.53 -12.31 -12.04
C PHE A 3 -19.18 -11.92 -12.67
N GLN A 4 -18.82 -10.63 -12.67
CA GLN A 4 -17.53 -10.14 -13.19
C GLN A 4 -16.39 -10.23 -12.16
N ILE A 5 -16.70 -10.55 -10.90
CA ILE A 5 -15.70 -10.55 -9.83
C ILE A 5 -14.98 -11.91 -9.76
N THR A 6 -15.63 -13.02 -10.10
CA THR A 6 -15.10 -14.37 -9.88
C THR A 6 -13.95 -14.76 -10.82
N LEU A 7 -13.96 -14.32 -12.08
CA LEU A 7 -12.88 -14.65 -13.03
C LEU A 7 -11.68 -13.71 -12.86
N SER A 8 -11.94 -12.40 -12.74
CA SER A 8 -10.90 -11.41 -12.47
C SER A 8 -10.25 -11.62 -11.11
N CYS A 9 -10.97 -12.00 -10.04
CA CYS A 9 -10.34 -12.31 -8.75
C CYS A 9 -9.51 -13.59 -8.79
N LEU A 10 -9.82 -14.57 -9.64
CA LEU A 10 -9.03 -15.81 -9.72
C LEU A 10 -7.76 -15.60 -10.55
N ILE A 11 -7.80 -14.75 -11.58
CA ILE A 11 -6.64 -14.33 -12.38
C ILE A 11 -5.76 -13.33 -11.60
N ILE A 12 -6.36 -12.37 -10.89
CA ILE A 12 -5.66 -11.41 -10.02
C ILE A 12 -5.05 -12.10 -8.79
N ALA A 13 -5.72 -13.10 -8.19
CA ALA A 13 -5.16 -13.85 -7.05
C ALA A 13 -3.92 -14.68 -7.43
N ILE A 14 -3.71 -14.97 -8.73
CA ILE A 14 -2.52 -15.67 -9.22
C ILE A 14 -1.45 -14.66 -9.69
N ALA A 15 -1.84 -13.49 -10.21
CA ALA A 15 -0.93 -12.39 -10.55
C ALA A 15 -0.36 -11.63 -9.34
N ALA A 16 -0.89 -11.83 -8.13
CA ALA A 16 -0.50 -11.08 -6.93
C ALA A 16 0.72 -11.64 -6.17
N VAL A 17 1.49 -12.61 -6.70
CA VAL A 17 2.67 -13.13 -5.98
C VAL A 17 3.92 -13.23 -6.87
N PRO A 18 4.62 -12.10 -7.12
CA PRO A 18 5.84 -12.08 -7.94
C PRO A 18 7.01 -12.91 -7.36
N GLY A 19 6.93 -13.35 -6.10
CA GLY A 19 7.99 -14.14 -5.46
C GLY A 19 7.81 -15.66 -5.48
N TRP A 20 6.60 -16.17 -5.70
CA TRP A 20 6.29 -17.58 -5.44
C TRP A 20 6.37 -18.47 -6.69
N MET A 21 6.04 -17.92 -7.87
CA MET A 21 6.17 -18.65 -9.15
C MET A 21 7.62 -18.86 -9.56
N ASN A 22 8.51 -17.89 -9.33
CA ASN A 22 9.93 -18.06 -9.62
C ASN A 22 10.57 -19.18 -8.76
N HIS A 23 10.10 -19.34 -7.52
CA HIS A 23 10.57 -20.40 -6.62
C HIS A 23 10.06 -21.78 -7.03
N ARG A 24 8.81 -21.88 -7.52
CA ARG A 24 8.26 -23.12 -8.08
C ARG A 24 8.90 -23.50 -9.40
N HIS A 25 9.20 -22.52 -10.26
CA HIS A 25 9.88 -22.73 -11.54
C HIS A 25 11.31 -23.25 -11.35
N LEU A 26 12.04 -22.73 -10.36
CA LEU A 26 13.35 -23.28 -9.96
C LEU A 26 13.25 -24.72 -9.46
N ASN A 27 12.19 -25.05 -8.73
CA ASN A 27 11.98 -26.42 -8.25
C ASN A 27 11.57 -27.38 -9.37
N SER A 28 10.72 -26.97 -10.31
CA SER A 28 10.36 -27.79 -11.48
C SER A 28 11.56 -28.01 -12.41
N LEU A 29 12.42 -27.00 -12.58
CA LEU A 29 13.67 -27.14 -13.33
C LEU A 29 14.65 -28.09 -12.62
N ARG A 30 14.76 -28.03 -11.28
CA ARG A 30 15.57 -28.99 -10.50
C ARG A 30 15.05 -30.42 -10.63
N ASP A 31 13.74 -30.61 -10.55
CA ASP A 31 13.12 -31.93 -10.69
C ASP A 31 13.29 -32.49 -12.11
N SER A 32 13.17 -31.64 -13.13
CA SER A 32 13.44 -31.99 -14.53
C SER A 32 14.89 -32.36 -14.74
N LEU A 33 15.82 -31.62 -14.13
CA LEU A 33 17.25 -31.91 -14.18
C LEU A 33 17.56 -33.24 -13.47
N PHE A 34 16.92 -33.51 -12.33
CA PHE A 34 17.06 -34.77 -11.60
C PHE A 34 16.53 -35.96 -12.41
N GLN A 35 15.38 -35.79 -13.08
CA GLN A 35 14.81 -36.78 -14.00
C GLN A 35 15.70 -37.04 -15.21
N LEU A 36 16.26 -35.98 -15.81
CA LEU A 36 17.18 -36.08 -16.94
C LEU A 36 18.49 -36.75 -16.53
N GLN A 37 19.03 -36.43 -15.35
CA GLN A 37 20.20 -37.10 -14.78
C GLN A 37 19.91 -38.58 -14.47
N ALA A 38 18.74 -38.91 -13.94
CA ALA A 38 18.33 -40.29 -13.69
C ALA A 38 18.16 -41.09 -14.99
N LYS A 39 17.57 -40.49 -16.03
CA LYS A 39 17.47 -41.09 -17.37
C LYS A 39 18.84 -41.24 -18.04
N ALA A 40 19.71 -40.24 -17.92
CA ALA A 40 21.08 -40.31 -18.43
C ALA A 40 21.86 -41.45 -17.74
N LYS A 41 21.74 -41.58 -16.42
CA LYS A 41 22.36 -42.67 -15.64
C LYS A 41 21.78 -44.05 -16.01
N ALA A 42 20.47 -44.14 -16.21
CA ALA A 42 19.81 -45.36 -16.66
C ALA A 42 20.22 -45.76 -18.10
N ALA A 43 20.57 -44.77 -18.93
CA ALA A 43 21.11 -44.96 -20.27
C ALA A 43 22.65 -45.16 -20.30
N GLY A 44 23.32 -45.24 -19.14
CA GLY A 44 24.77 -45.44 -19.05
C GLY A 44 25.61 -44.21 -19.38
N ILE A 45 25.01 -43.02 -19.45
CA ILE A 45 25.70 -41.76 -19.72
C ILE A 45 26.19 -41.17 -18.39
N THR A 46 27.51 -41.18 -18.16
CA THR A 46 28.14 -40.50 -17.03
C THR A 46 28.31 -39.02 -17.34
N ILE A 47 27.59 -38.16 -16.61
CA ILE A 47 27.80 -36.72 -16.65
C ILE A 47 28.92 -36.41 -15.65
N ASP A 48 30.12 -36.12 -16.15
CA ASP A 48 31.24 -35.70 -15.33
C ASP A 48 31.03 -34.23 -14.90
N ALA A 49 30.93 -33.98 -13.60
CA ALA A 49 30.66 -32.65 -13.05
C ALA A 49 31.91 -31.73 -13.02
N SER A 50 32.97 -32.08 -13.76
CA SER A 50 34.27 -31.40 -13.64
C SER A 50 35.03 -31.12 -14.95
N GLY A 51 34.40 -31.21 -16.13
CA GLY A 51 35.07 -31.02 -17.42
C GLY A 51 34.69 -29.72 -18.16
N SER A 52 35.70 -28.91 -18.51
CA SER A 52 35.66 -27.79 -19.47
C SER A 52 34.82 -28.04 -20.73
N PRO A 53 34.26 -26.99 -21.35
CA PRO A 53 33.24 -27.11 -22.39
C PRO A 53 33.79 -27.88 -23.59
N ILE A 54 33.23 -29.06 -23.84
CA ILE A 54 33.43 -29.77 -25.10
C ILE A 54 32.78 -28.90 -26.17
N THR A 55 33.61 -28.24 -26.98
CA THR A 55 33.19 -27.60 -28.22
C THR A 55 32.85 -28.70 -29.24
N THR A 56 31.71 -29.36 -29.05
CA THR A 56 31.03 -29.99 -30.17
C THR A 56 30.52 -28.85 -31.04
N ARG A 57 31.09 -28.70 -32.23
CA ARG A 57 30.45 -28.01 -33.35
C ARG A 57 29.11 -28.70 -33.59
N SER A 58 28.08 -28.26 -32.88
CA SER A 58 26.70 -28.43 -33.32
C SER A 58 26.61 -27.65 -34.61
N SER A 59 26.46 -28.35 -35.72
CA SER A 59 25.81 -27.76 -36.87
C SER A 59 24.48 -27.20 -36.37
N GLU A 60 24.34 -25.87 -36.40
CA GLU A 60 23.07 -25.18 -36.24
C GLU A 60 22.14 -25.65 -37.36
N ARG A 61 21.56 -26.83 -37.20
CA ARG A 61 20.27 -27.12 -37.79
C ARG A 61 19.31 -26.28 -36.97
N LYS A 62 19.07 -25.05 -37.43
CA LYS A 62 17.94 -24.20 -37.02
C LYS A 62 16.72 -25.11 -37.06
N GLN A 63 16.36 -25.67 -35.90
CA GLN A 63 15.08 -26.30 -35.71
C GLN A 63 14.13 -25.13 -35.86
N ARG A 64 13.49 -25.02 -37.04
CA ARG A 64 12.32 -24.17 -37.20
C ARG A 64 11.34 -24.71 -36.16
N THR A 65 11.30 -24.08 -35.00
CA THR A 65 10.06 -24.00 -34.23
C THR A 65 9.07 -23.40 -35.22
N GLU A 66 8.16 -24.24 -35.73
CA GLU A 66 7.01 -23.73 -36.48
C GLU A 66 6.35 -22.71 -35.56
N SER A 67 6.29 -21.45 -35.99
CA SER A 67 5.55 -20.42 -35.28
C SER A 67 4.15 -20.96 -35.04
N PRO A 68 3.63 -20.92 -33.80
CA PRO A 68 2.30 -21.43 -33.52
C PRO A 68 1.28 -20.74 -34.43
N ASP A 69 0.30 -21.50 -34.92
CA ASP A 69 -0.81 -20.94 -35.70
C ASP A 69 -1.59 -19.98 -34.80
N VAL A 70 -1.40 -18.67 -35.03
CA VAL A 70 -1.97 -17.62 -34.19
C VAL A 70 -3.50 -17.62 -34.26
N GLY A 71 -4.09 -17.97 -35.41
CA GLY A 71 -5.53 -18.08 -35.56
C GLY A 71 -6.09 -19.21 -34.69
N GLN A 72 -5.46 -20.38 -34.76
CA GLN A 72 -5.84 -21.50 -33.89
C GLN A 72 -5.65 -21.16 -32.41
N LEU A 73 -4.56 -20.48 -32.06
CA LEU A 73 -4.27 -20.11 -30.67
C LEU A 73 -5.27 -19.07 -30.14
N ALA A 74 -5.74 -18.15 -30.98
CA ALA A 74 -6.80 -17.20 -30.65
C ALA A 74 -8.13 -17.92 -30.41
N ASP A 75 -8.53 -18.83 -31.31
CA ASP A 75 -9.75 -19.63 -31.16
C ASP A 75 -9.74 -20.45 -29.88
N GLU A 76 -8.64 -21.17 -29.61
CA GLU A 76 -8.46 -21.96 -28.40
C GLU A 76 -8.57 -21.11 -27.12
N LEU A 77 -8.01 -19.90 -27.13
CA LEU A 77 -8.03 -18.99 -25.99
C LEU A 77 -9.42 -18.38 -25.77
N ILE A 78 -10.13 -18.02 -26.84
CA ILE A 78 -11.50 -17.50 -26.80
C ILE A 78 -12.46 -18.58 -26.27
N ASP A 79 -12.34 -19.81 -26.78
CA ASP A 79 -13.16 -20.94 -26.31
C ASP A 79 -12.89 -21.26 -24.84
N PHE A 80 -11.63 -21.20 -24.42
CA PHE A 80 -11.24 -21.35 -23.01
C PHE A 80 -11.89 -20.27 -22.13
N ALA A 81 -11.80 -19.00 -22.51
CA ALA A 81 -12.40 -17.90 -21.76
C ALA A 81 -13.93 -18.04 -21.66
N ARG A 82 -14.61 -18.44 -22.74
CA ARG A 82 -16.06 -18.72 -22.74
C ARG A 82 -16.43 -19.90 -21.84
N ALA A 83 -15.65 -20.97 -21.87
CA ALA A 83 -15.86 -22.13 -21.02
C ALA A 83 -15.76 -21.79 -19.53
N LEU A 84 -14.77 -20.95 -19.18
CA LEU A 84 -14.60 -20.43 -17.81
C LEU A 84 -15.77 -19.55 -17.36
N GLN A 85 -16.30 -18.68 -18.23
CA GLN A 85 -17.48 -17.87 -17.89
C GLN A 85 -18.75 -18.70 -17.72
N ALA A 86 -18.88 -19.82 -18.43
CA ALA A 86 -20.03 -20.71 -18.33
C ALA A 86 -20.02 -21.59 -17.05
N THR A 87 -18.90 -21.68 -16.34
CA THR A 87 -18.78 -22.53 -15.14
C THR A 87 -19.23 -21.77 -13.88
N ASN A 88 -20.36 -22.20 -13.30
CA ASN A 88 -21.02 -21.50 -12.17
C ASN A 88 -21.02 -22.33 -10.86
N ARG A 89 -20.03 -23.23 -10.64
CA ARG A 89 -20.04 -24.16 -9.48
C ARG A 89 -18.68 -24.34 -8.80
N ASP A 90 -18.71 -24.35 -7.46
CA ASP A 90 -17.59 -24.60 -6.54
C ASP A 90 -16.81 -25.92 -6.78
N THR A 91 -17.37 -26.88 -7.52
CA THR A 91 -16.79 -28.23 -7.69
C THR A 91 -15.67 -28.34 -8.73
N ASP A 92 -15.53 -27.37 -9.64
CA ASP A 92 -14.52 -27.40 -10.72
C ASP A 92 -13.32 -26.47 -10.47
N HIS A 93 -13.21 -25.90 -9.26
CA HIS A 93 -12.21 -24.88 -8.94
C HIS A 93 -10.75 -25.33 -9.19
N ILE A 94 -10.40 -26.58 -8.88
CA ILE A 94 -9.02 -27.08 -9.04
C ILE A 94 -8.69 -27.34 -10.52
N ALA A 95 -9.62 -27.92 -11.29
CA ALA A 95 -9.41 -28.17 -12.72
C ALA A 95 -9.31 -26.86 -13.50
N ASN A 96 -10.15 -25.87 -13.15
CA ASN A 96 -10.09 -24.54 -13.73
C ASN A 96 -8.79 -23.80 -13.33
N GLN A 97 -8.32 -23.95 -12.09
CA GLN A 97 -7.03 -23.40 -11.66
C GLN A 97 -5.86 -23.97 -12.46
N GLN A 98 -5.81 -25.29 -12.64
CA GLN A 98 -4.74 -25.94 -13.40
C GLN A 98 -4.73 -25.46 -14.86
N ALA A 99 -5.91 -25.41 -15.51
CA ALA A 99 -6.02 -24.96 -16.89
C ALA A 99 -5.65 -23.48 -17.06
N ILE A 100 -5.95 -22.63 -16.07
CA ILE A 100 -5.52 -21.21 -16.07
C ILE A 100 -3.99 -21.12 -15.99
N LEU A 101 -3.36 -21.90 -15.11
CA LEU A 101 -1.89 -21.93 -14.99
C LEU A 101 -1.23 -22.43 -16.28
N ASP A 102 -1.79 -23.45 -16.91
CA ASP A 102 -1.28 -24.00 -18.18
C ASP A 102 -1.36 -22.94 -19.30
N TRP A 103 -2.46 -22.18 -19.37
CA TRP A 103 -2.59 -21.08 -20.32
C TRP A 103 -1.64 -19.91 -20.03
N GLN A 104 -1.47 -19.54 -18.77
CA GLN A 104 -0.49 -18.53 -18.37
C GLN A 104 0.93 -18.93 -18.77
N LEU A 105 1.31 -20.19 -18.54
CA LEU A 105 2.60 -20.73 -18.94
C LEU A 105 2.76 -20.77 -20.46
N LYS A 106 1.70 -21.17 -21.19
CA LYS A 106 1.72 -21.19 -22.65
C LYS A 106 1.94 -19.79 -23.21
N LEU A 107 1.23 -18.78 -22.70
CA LEU A 107 1.36 -17.39 -23.12
C LEU A 107 2.72 -16.79 -22.76
N SER A 108 3.26 -17.07 -21.57
CA SER A 108 4.57 -16.52 -21.14
C SER A 108 5.75 -17.03 -21.98
N HIS A 109 5.60 -18.18 -22.64
CA HIS A 109 6.59 -18.72 -23.56
C HIS A 109 6.50 -18.17 -25.00
N LEU A 110 5.47 -17.39 -25.33
CA LEU A 110 5.36 -16.77 -26.66
C LEU A 110 6.26 -15.54 -26.75
N ASP A 111 6.85 -15.32 -27.93
CA ASP A 111 7.59 -14.09 -28.22
C ASP A 111 6.64 -12.90 -28.44
N THR A 112 7.17 -11.69 -28.28
CA THR A 112 6.41 -10.45 -28.36
C THR A 112 5.70 -10.25 -29.71
N GLU A 113 6.28 -10.68 -30.82
CA GLU A 113 5.65 -10.55 -32.14
C GLU A 113 4.47 -11.51 -32.29
N THR A 114 4.58 -12.73 -31.77
CA THR A 114 3.48 -13.68 -31.70
C THR A 114 2.34 -13.16 -30.82
N LEU A 115 2.66 -12.52 -29.68
CA LEU A 115 1.65 -11.91 -28.79
C LEU A 115 0.95 -10.70 -29.44
N LYS A 116 1.68 -9.87 -30.21
CA LYS A 116 1.09 -8.77 -31.01
C LYS A 116 0.12 -9.28 -32.07
N GLN A 117 0.50 -10.35 -32.78
CA GLN A 117 -0.38 -10.99 -33.77
C GLN A 117 -1.64 -11.53 -33.09
N LEU A 118 -1.50 -12.14 -31.90
CA LEU A 118 -2.62 -12.64 -31.12
C LEU A 118 -3.60 -11.53 -30.69
N LEU A 119 -3.10 -10.36 -30.28
CA LEU A 119 -3.93 -9.19 -29.98
C LEU A 119 -4.79 -8.79 -31.19
N ALA A 120 -4.15 -8.64 -32.36
CA ALA A 120 -4.83 -8.24 -33.58
C ALA A 120 -5.88 -9.27 -34.01
N GLU A 121 -5.59 -10.56 -33.85
CA GLU A 121 -6.52 -11.65 -34.17
C GLU A 121 -7.73 -11.64 -33.24
N ILE A 122 -7.53 -11.47 -31.92
CA ILE A 122 -8.63 -11.39 -30.95
C ILE A 122 -9.50 -10.17 -31.21
N GLN A 123 -8.91 -9.01 -31.51
CA GLN A 123 -9.67 -7.80 -31.85
C GLN A 123 -10.55 -7.98 -33.11
N GLN A 124 -10.09 -8.77 -34.09
CA GLN A 124 -10.83 -9.03 -35.33
C GLN A 124 -11.93 -10.10 -35.16
N THR A 125 -11.66 -11.13 -34.34
CA THR A 125 -12.55 -12.29 -34.18
C THR A 125 -13.66 -12.05 -33.14
N THR A 126 -13.43 -11.18 -32.16
CA THR A 126 -14.39 -10.84 -31.10
C THR A 126 -15.09 -9.50 -31.37
N LYS A 127 -16.32 -9.34 -30.87
CA LYS A 127 -17.07 -8.08 -31.05
C LYS A 127 -16.54 -7.01 -30.09
N PRO A 128 -16.50 -5.73 -30.49
CA PRO A 128 -16.04 -4.62 -29.64
C PRO A 128 -16.74 -4.51 -28.26
N ASP A 129 -18.01 -4.92 -28.19
CA ASP A 129 -18.81 -4.89 -26.95
C ASP A 129 -18.86 -6.24 -26.22
N ASP A 130 -18.08 -7.24 -26.67
CA ASP A 130 -18.00 -8.55 -26.01
C ASP A 130 -17.18 -8.42 -24.70
N PRO A 131 -17.76 -8.70 -23.53
CA PRO A 131 -17.04 -8.58 -22.26
C PRO A 131 -15.77 -9.45 -22.20
N ILE A 132 -15.73 -10.56 -22.95
CA ILE A 132 -14.56 -11.46 -23.01
C ILE A 132 -13.39 -10.79 -23.73
N GLN A 133 -13.65 -9.92 -24.71
CA GLN A 133 -12.60 -9.27 -25.49
C GLN A 133 -11.68 -8.46 -24.57
N GLY A 134 -12.25 -7.61 -23.70
CA GLY A 134 -11.46 -6.79 -22.78
C GLY A 134 -10.61 -7.61 -21.81
N GLU A 135 -11.14 -8.73 -21.32
CA GLU A 135 -10.41 -9.65 -20.43
C GLU A 135 -9.22 -10.30 -21.14
N LEU A 136 -9.43 -10.79 -22.37
CA LEU A 136 -8.39 -11.41 -23.18
C LEU A 136 -7.28 -10.43 -23.56
N LEU A 137 -7.64 -9.22 -23.99
CA LEU A 137 -6.68 -8.17 -24.31
C LEU A 137 -5.83 -7.82 -23.09
N SER A 138 -6.44 -7.67 -21.91
CA SER A 138 -5.72 -7.34 -20.68
C SER A 138 -4.76 -8.46 -20.25
N ILE A 139 -5.12 -9.73 -20.42
CA ILE A 139 -4.21 -10.86 -20.17
C ILE A 139 -2.98 -10.79 -21.08
N ILE A 140 -3.18 -10.60 -22.38
CA ILE A 140 -2.07 -10.57 -23.34
C ILE A 140 -1.18 -9.34 -23.13
N TYR A 141 -1.78 -8.17 -22.90
CA TYR A 141 -1.06 -6.96 -22.54
C TYR A 141 -0.21 -7.15 -21.27
N GLN A 142 -0.76 -7.81 -20.26
CA GLN A 142 -0.02 -8.15 -19.04
C GLN A 142 1.14 -9.11 -19.34
N THR A 143 0.93 -10.15 -20.15
CA THR A 143 2.01 -11.08 -20.55
C THR A 143 3.14 -10.35 -21.29
N ILE A 144 2.82 -9.44 -22.22
CA ILE A 144 3.84 -8.65 -22.93
C ILE A 144 4.59 -7.77 -21.92
N ALA A 145 3.88 -7.07 -21.03
CA ALA A 145 4.49 -6.21 -20.02
C ALA A 145 5.42 -6.96 -19.04
N GLU A 146 5.11 -8.22 -18.73
CA GLU A 146 5.94 -9.08 -17.88
C GLU A 146 7.21 -9.58 -18.60
N ASN A 147 7.12 -9.86 -19.91
CA ASN A 147 8.21 -10.39 -20.71
C ASN A 147 9.16 -9.31 -21.25
N ASP A 148 8.60 -8.22 -21.77
CA ASP A 148 9.30 -7.10 -22.38
C ASP A 148 8.51 -5.80 -22.12
N PRO A 149 8.77 -5.12 -20.98
CA PRO A 149 8.08 -3.90 -20.61
C PRO A 149 8.17 -2.80 -21.68
N HIS A 150 9.32 -2.67 -22.34
CA HIS A 150 9.54 -1.66 -23.37
C HIS A 150 8.65 -1.92 -24.58
N ALA A 151 8.65 -3.16 -25.09
CA ALA A 151 7.80 -3.52 -26.21
C ALA A 151 6.30 -3.44 -25.87
N ALA A 152 5.93 -3.65 -24.60
CA ALA A 152 4.55 -3.43 -24.15
C ALA A 152 4.13 -1.97 -24.29
N LEU A 153 5.00 -1.02 -23.90
CA LEU A 153 4.73 0.41 -24.03
C LEU A 153 4.59 0.83 -25.50
N ASP A 154 5.39 0.27 -26.40
CA ASP A 154 5.25 0.50 -27.85
C ASP A 154 3.86 0.06 -28.34
N VAL A 155 3.43 -1.15 -27.96
CA VAL A 155 2.10 -1.68 -28.33
C VAL A 155 0.98 -0.82 -27.73
N PHE A 156 1.15 -0.40 -26.48
CA PHE A 156 0.15 0.42 -25.80
C PHE A 156 0.00 1.79 -26.46
N SER A 157 1.09 2.37 -26.98
CA SER A 157 1.07 3.67 -27.63
C SER A 157 0.16 3.69 -28.87
N GLU A 158 0.06 2.57 -29.59
CA GLU A 158 -0.81 2.43 -30.76
C GLU A 158 -2.31 2.39 -30.41
N ASN A 159 -2.66 1.96 -29.18
CA ASN A 159 -4.04 1.74 -28.75
C ASN A 159 -4.33 2.36 -27.37
N ILE A 160 -3.64 3.45 -27.03
CA ILE A 160 -3.51 3.93 -25.64
C ILE A 160 -4.84 4.23 -24.94
N THR A 161 -5.87 4.66 -25.70
CA THR A 161 -7.20 4.94 -25.16
C THR A 161 -7.97 3.68 -24.70
N GLN A 162 -7.55 2.50 -25.16
CA GLN A 162 -8.16 1.21 -24.83
C GLN A 162 -7.37 0.45 -23.75
N VAL A 163 -6.18 0.92 -23.38
CA VAL A 163 -5.33 0.26 -22.39
C VAL A 163 -5.76 0.69 -20.99
N SER A 164 -5.89 -0.27 -20.09
CA SER A 164 -6.25 0.03 -18.70
C SER A 164 -5.09 0.68 -17.94
N ALA A 165 -5.41 1.55 -16.97
CA ALA A 165 -4.42 2.14 -16.07
C ALA A 165 -3.55 1.08 -15.35
N ARG A 166 -4.15 -0.08 -15.04
CA ARG A 166 -3.46 -1.21 -14.39
C ARG A 166 -2.37 -1.79 -15.29
N ASP A 167 -2.68 -2.01 -16.56
CA ASP A 167 -1.76 -2.62 -17.53
C ASP A 167 -0.62 -1.63 -17.85
N LEU A 168 -0.95 -0.35 -18.02
CA LEU A 168 0.02 0.74 -18.13
C LEU A 168 0.96 0.82 -16.92
N THR A 169 0.40 0.75 -15.70
CA THR A 169 1.18 0.78 -14.45
C THR A 169 2.18 -0.38 -14.43
N THR A 170 1.74 -1.57 -14.81
CA THR A 170 2.60 -2.78 -14.80
C THR A 170 3.76 -2.63 -15.77
N ALA A 171 3.49 -2.23 -17.02
CA ALA A 171 4.54 -2.02 -18.02
C ALA A 171 5.48 -0.89 -17.62
N LEU A 172 4.97 0.23 -17.12
CA LEU A 172 5.81 1.38 -16.74
C LEU A 172 6.69 1.07 -15.53
N LEU A 173 6.19 0.36 -14.51
CA LEU A 173 7.04 -0.08 -13.41
C LEU A 173 8.10 -1.09 -13.88
N GLY A 174 7.74 -1.99 -14.80
CA GLY A 174 8.68 -2.89 -15.45
C GLY A 174 9.78 -2.12 -16.19
N GLU A 175 9.40 -1.16 -17.03
CA GLU A 175 10.34 -0.33 -17.78
C GLU A 175 11.20 0.50 -16.83
N MET A 176 10.62 1.17 -15.84
CA MET A 176 11.38 2.03 -14.91
C MET A 176 12.37 1.26 -14.04
N LYS A 177 12.15 -0.04 -13.83
CA LYS A 177 13.09 -0.92 -13.15
C LYS A 177 14.35 -1.20 -13.98
N HIS A 178 14.24 -1.22 -15.30
CA HIS A 178 15.34 -1.52 -16.22
C HIS A 178 15.94 -0.27 -16.88
N ASN A 179 15.08 0.68 -17.23
CA ASN A 179 15.36 1.93 -17.92
C ASN A 179 14.45 3.05 -17.35
N ARG A 180 14.82 3.58 -16.19
CA ARG A 180 14.05 4.63 -15.49
C ARG A 180 13.73 5.84 -16.37
N ALA A 181 14.76 6.39 -17.03
CA ALA A 181 14.60 7.57 -17.87
C ALA A 181 13.62 7.31 -19.02
N GLY A 182 13.75 6.18 -19.72
CA GLY A 182 12.83 5.83 -20.81
C GLY A 182 11.37 5.66 -20.36
N GLY A 183 11.15 5.05 -19.19
CA GLY A 183 9.80 4.92 -18.64
C GLY A 183 9.17 6.28 -18.27
N ILE A 184 9.95 7.19 -17.68
CA ILE A 184 9.48 8.55 -17.35
C ILE A 184 9.22 9.36 -18.62
N ASP A 185 10.16 9.32 -19.58
CA ASP A 185 10.03 10.01 -20.87
C ASP A 185 8.80 9.51 -21.63
N TRP A 186 8.55 8.20 -21.64
CA TRP A 186 7.36 7.63 -22.25
C TRP A 186 6.09 8.20 -21.60
N LEU A 187 6.03 8.19 -20.27
CA LEU A 187 4.88 8.69 -19.51
C LEU A 187 4.59 10.15 -19.83
N VAL A 188 5.61 11.02 -19.76
CA VAL A 188 5.48 12.46 -20.05
C VAL A 188 4.93 12.70 -21.46
N ASN A 189 5.39 11.94 -22.45
CA ASN A 189 4.99 12.12 -23.85
C ASN A 189 3.60 11.57 -24.20
N HIS A 190 3.06 10.64 -23.41
CA HIS A 190 1.81 9.95 -23.72
C HIS A 190 0.66 10.26 -22.77
N ARG A 191 0.93 10.90 -21.64
CA ARG A 191 -0.06 11.20 -20.59
C ARG A 191 -1.29 11.94 -21.11
N ASP A 192 -1.11 12.94 -21.97
CA ASP A 192 -2.20 13.75 -22.53
C ASP A 192 -3.11 12.97 -23.49
N SER A 193 -2.68 11.79 -23.95
CA SER A 193 -3.46 10.91 -24.82
C SER A 193 -4.28 9.88 -24.04
N LEU A 194 -4.15 9.82 -22.72
CA LEU A 194 -4.91 8.92 -21.87
C LEU A 194 -6.38 9.33 -21.79
N SER A 195 -7.26 8.34 -21.68
CA SER A 195 -8.70 8.59 -21.47
C SER A 195 -8.99 9.19 -20.09
N ASP A 196 -10.10 9.93 -19.98
CA ASP A 196 -10.54 10.55 -18.73
C ASP A 196 -10.59 9.55 -17.57
N GLY A 197 -9.88 9.86 -16.48
CA GLY A 197 -9.79 9.02 -15.29
C GLY A 197 -8.68 7.95 -15.33
N THR A 198 -8.14 7.60 -16.50
CA THR A 198 -7.02 6.67 -16.63
C THR A 198 -5.73 7.28 -16.09
N ASP A 199 -5.49 8.56 -16.33
CA ASP A 199 -4.31 9.29 -15.84
C ASP A 199 -4.17 9.23 -14.31
N ASN A 200 -5.22 9.62 -13.58
CA ASN A 200 -5.19 9.61 -12.11
C ASN A 200 -4.96 8.19 -11.54
N ASN A 201 -5.60 7.19 -12.13
CA ASN A 201 -5.44 5.80 -11.69
C ASN A 201 -4.04 5.26 -12.01
N LEU A 202 -3.47 5.67 -13.14
CA LEU A 202 -2.10 5.35 -13.51
C LEU A 202 -1.11 5.98 -12.52
N ILE A 203 -1.26 7.27 -12.22
CA ILE A 203 -0.41 7.96 -11.26
C ILE A 203 -0.51 7.32 -9.87
N ASP A 204 -1.72 7.03 -9.37
CA ASP A 204 -1.89 6.32 -8.09
C ASP A 204 -1.16 4.97 -8.09
N GLY A 205 -1.33 4.18 -9.16
CA GLY A 205 -0.66 2.89 -9.33
C GLY A 205 0.87 3.00 -9.34
N LEU A 206 1.41 3.95 -10.10
CA LEU A 206 2.86 4.18 -10.20
C LEU A 206 3.45 4.61 -8.86
N LEU A 207 2.83 5.56 -8.17
CA LEU A 207 3.32 6.08 -6.89
C LEU A 207 3.27 5.00 -5.79
N ARG A 208 2.23 4.16 -5.76
CA ARG A 208 2.17 3.00 -4.84
C ARG A 208 3.20 1.93 -5.18
N GLY A 209 3.44 1.72 -6.48
CA GLY A 209 4.39 0.73 -6.98
C GLY A 209 5.84 1.15 -6.87
N ALA A 210 6.12 2.46 -6.75
CA ALA A 210 7.46 3.01 -6.79
C ALA A 210 8.41 2.38 -5.75
N LEU A 211 7.94 2.14 -4.52
CA LEU A 211 8.74 1.52 -3.45
C LEU A 211 9.22 0.09 -3.80
N THR A 212 8.57 -0.59 -4.74
CA THR A 212 9.02 -1.92 -5.20
C THR A 212 10.27 -1.87 -6.07
N ILE A 213 10.60 -0.68 -6.60
CA ILE A 213 11.77 -0.42 -7.44
C ILE A 213 12.83 0.32 -6.62
N ASP A 214 12.44 1.48 -6.07
CA ASP A 214 13.33 2.40 -5.36
C ASP A 214 12.49 3.36 -4.50
N SER A 215 12.89 3.56 -3.24
CA SER A 215 12.27 4.52 -2.33
C SER A 215 12.24 5.97 -2.82
N LYS A 216 13.10 6.35 -3.77
CA LYS A 216 13.17 7.71 -4.32
C LYS A 216 12.25 7.94 -5.52
N LEU A 217 11.87 6.87 -6.23
CA LEU A 217 11.17 6.99 -7.51
C LEU A 217 9.82 7.73 -7.38
N GLY A 218 9.08 7.52 -6.30
CA GLY A 218 7.80 8.21 -6.09
C GLY A 218 7.95 9.73 -5.97
N PHE A 219 9.02 10.21 -5.32
CA PHE A 219 9.30 11.64 -5.22
C PHE A 219 9.81 12.22 -6.54
N GLU A 220 10.63 11.47 -7.28
CA GLU A 220 11.07 11.83 -8.63
C GLU A 220 9.87 12.02 -9.57
N LEU A 221 8.89 11.11 -9.51
CA LEU A 221 7.66 11.21 -10.31
C LEU A 221 6.80 12.42 -9.92
N ILE A 222 6.77 12.84 -8.64
CA ILE A 222 6.08 14.05 -8.21
C ILE A 222 6.65 15.28 -8.94
N ASP A 223 7.98 15.39 -9.02
CA ASP A 223 8.63 16.53 -9.67
C ASP A 223 8.52 16.49 -11.19
N GLN A 224 8.84 15.35 -11.80
CA GLN A 224 8.87 15.21 -13.27
C GLN A 224 7.50 15.39 -13.92
N LEU A 225 6.42 15.11 -13.17
CA LEU A 225 5.04 15.22 -13.65
C LEU A 225 4.31 16.45 -13.10
N ASP A 226 5.01 17.33 -12.36
CA ASP A 226 4.46 18.53 -11.70
C ASP A 226 3.21 18.22 -10.86
N LEU A 227 3.29 17.18 -10.03
CA LEU A 227 2.18 16.72 -9.20
C LEU A 227 2.11 17.52 -7.89
N ASP A 228 0.89 17.87 -7.49
CA ASP A 228 0.63 18.51 -6.20
C ASP A 228 1.02 17.58 -5.03
N PRO A 229 2.03 17.93 -4.22
CA PRO A 229 2.47 17.09 -3.10
C PRO A 229 1.36 16.85 -2.07
N SER A 230 0.46 17.81 -1.85
CA SER A 230 -0.64 17.68 -0.88
C SER A 230 -1.60 16.53 -1.22
N ARG A 231 -1.67 16.16 -2.50
CA ARG A 231 -2.50 15.06 -2.97
C ARG A 231 -1.75 13.73 -3.02
N TRP A 232 -0.49 13.75 -3.42
CA TRP A 232 0.21 12.56 -3.90
C TRP A 232 1.29 12.05 -2.95
N LEU A 233 1.82 12.87 -2.04
CA LEU A 233 2.92 12.50 -1.17
C LEU A 233 2.55 11.36 -0.20
N GLY A 234 1.33 11.41 0.35
CA GLY A 234 0.80 10.32 1.17
C GLY A 234 0.71 8.98 0.42
N ILE A 235 0.46 9.01 -0.90
CA ILE A 235 0.37 7.81 -1.73
C ILE A 235 1.76 7.18 -1.92
N VAL A 236 2.80 7.99 -2.14
CA VAL A 236 4.20 7.54 -2.23
C VAL A 236 4.65 6.87 -0.93
N ILE A 237 4.25 7.41 0.22
CA ILE A 237 4.71 6.94 1.54
C ILE A 237 3.91 5.73 2.03
N SER A 238 2.63 5.63 1.70
CA SER A 238 1.71 4.57 2.17
C SER A 238 2.20 3.11 2.02
N PRO A 239 2.99 2.71 1.01
CA PRO A 239 3.46 1.34 0.86
C PRO A 239 4.51 0.93 1.91
N ALA A 240 5.13 1.90 2.61
CA ALA A 240 6.14 1.63 3.62
C ALA A 240 5.51 1.15 4.94
N ARG A 241 5.12 -0.12 5.01
CA ARG A 241 4.31 -0.63 6.13
C ARG A 241 5.11 -1.13 7.32
N SER A 242 6.35 -1.58 7.10
CA SER A 242 7.23 -1.99 8.20
C SER A 242 8.12 -0.85 8.67
N ALA A 243 8.63 -0.94 9.90
CA ALA A 243 9.59 0.03 10.44
C ALA A 243 10.86 0.17 9.57
N GLU A 244 11.35 -0.92 8.98
CA GLU A 244 12.50 -0.90 8.06
C GLU A 244 12.17 -0.14 6.77
N GLN A 245 11.01 -0.42 6.17
CA GLN A 245 10.55 0.29 4.97
C GLN A 245 10.31 1.77 5.25
N ARG A 246 9.70 2.13 6.40
CA ARG A 246 9.51 3.54 6.79
C ARG A 246 10.82 4.26 7.04
N THR A 247 11.80 3.59 7.63
CA THR A 247 13.14 4.17 7.83
C THR A 247 13.82 4.48 6.50
N THR A 248 13.70 3.56 5.54
CA THR A 248 14.21 3.75 4.17
C THR A 248 13.46 4.89 3.46
N MET A 249 12.13 4.90 3.57
CA MET A 249 11.28 5.96 2.99
C MET A 249 11.56 7.33 3.62
N LEU A 250 11.77 7.42 4.93
CA LEU A 250 12.12 8.65 5.63
C LEU A 250 13.46 9.21 5.13
N ALA A 251 14.45 8.35 4.85
CA ALA A 251 15.72 8.79 4.29
C ALA A 251 15.55 9.37 2.88
N ALA A 252 14.80 8.68 2.01
CA ALA A 252 14.48 9.17 0.66
C ALA A 252 13.67 10.48 0.70
N PHE A 253 12.68 10.57 1.59
CA PHE A 253 11.88 11.77 1.81
C PHE A 253 12.74 12.97 2.26
N ARG A 254 13.68 12.76 3.18
CA ARG A 254 14.59 13.84 3.63
C ARG A 254 15.49 14.35 2.51
N GLU A 255 15.98 13.44 1.67
CA GLU A 255 16.77 13.82 0.49
C GLU A 255 15.93 14.64 -0.50
N TYR A 256 14.68 14.22 -0.73
CA TYR A 256 13.72 14.96 -1.54
C TYR A 256 13.40 16.34 -0.97
N ALA A 257 13.07 16.45 0.31
CA ALA A 257 12.80 17.72 0.97
C ALA A 257 14.02 18.66 0.90
N ALA A 258 15.24 18.12 1.01
CA ALA A 258 16.47 18.90 0.91
C ALA A 258 16.76 19.42 -0.51
N SER A 259 16.14 18.88 -1.56
CA SER A 259 16.27 19.39 -2.92
C SER A 259 15.27 20.50 -3.29
N ILE A 260 14.36 20.85 -2.39
CA ILE A 260 13.33 21.87 -2.65
C ILE A 260 13.82 23.24 -2.17
N ASP A 261 14.05 24.15 -3.11
CA ASP A 261 14.47 25.53 -2.83
C ASP A 261 13.30 26.46 -2.47
N ASP A 262 12.09 26.16 -2.95
CA ASP A 262 10.90 26.97 -2.70
C ASP A 262 10.36 26.73 -1.27
N PRO A 263 10.39 27.76 -0.38
CA PRO A 263 9.99 27.60 1.01
C PRO A 263 8.50 27.24 1.19
N ASP A 264 7.62 27.74 0.32
CA ASP A 264 6.19 27.47 0.43
C ASP A 264 5.91 26.00 0.06
N ARG A 265 6.55 25.53 -1.01
CA ARG A 265 6.49 24.11 -1.41
C ARG A 265 7.12 23.21 -0.37
N LEU A 266 8.27 23.58 0.19
CA LEU A 266 8.95 22.81 1.23
C LEU A 266 8.10 22.68 2.49
N SER A 267 7.37 23.73 2.87
CA SER A 267 6.43 23.69 3.99
C SER A 267 5.36 22.62 3.78
N VAL A 268 4.71 22.61 2.62
CA VAL A 268 3.68 21.62 2.27
C VAL A 268 4.27 20.21 2.24
N VAL A 269 5.44 20.04 1.63
CA VAL A 269 6.11 18.72 1.55
C VAL A 269 6.48 18.20 2.94
N ASN A 270 6.96 19.06 3.84
CA ASN A 270 7.25 18.67 5.22
C ASN A 270 6.00 18.26 5.97
N GLU A 271 4.96 19.10 5.98
CA GLU A 271 3.70 18.81 6.68
C GLU A 271 3.11 17.47 6.22
N GLU A 272 2.93 17.29 4.91
CA GLU A 272 2.31 16.11 4.33
C GLU A 272 3.18 14.86 4.48
N GLY A 273 4.49 14.99 4.29
CA GLY A 273 5.41 13.87 4.31
C GLY A 273 5.62 13.30 5.72
N TYR A 274 5.84 14.18 6.71
CA TYR A 274 5.95 13.74 8.10
C TYR A 274 4.62 13.24 8.64
N ASN A 275 3.49 13.89 8.31
CA ASN A 275 2.17 13.40 8.70
C ASN A 275 1.91 12.00 8.13
N ALA A 276 2.19 11.77 6.85
CA ALA A 276 2.02 10.48 6.21
C ALA A 276 2.90 9.40 6.86
N LEU A 277 4.18 9.68 7.14
CA LEU A 277 5.09 8.74 7.78
C LEU A 277 4.65 8.36 9.20
N LEU A 278 4.23 9.35 10.00
CA LEU A 278 3.73 9.14 11.35
C LEU A 278 2.43 8.34 11.34
N SER A 279 1.45 8.76 10.53
CA SER A 279 0.17 8.06 10.35
C SER A 279 0.39 6.60 9.95
N ASN A 280 1.29 6.36 9.00
CA ASN A 280 1.58 5.01 8.52
C ASN A 280 2.19 4.12 9.62
N SER A 281 2.99 4.69 10.52
CA SER A 281 3.51 3.97 11.69
C SER A 281 2.38 3.52 12.62
N PHE A 282 1.51 4.44 13.03
CA PHE A 282 0.43 4.13 13.98
C PHE A 282 -0.60 3.15 13.42
N ILE A 283 -0.85 3.18 12.10
CA ILE A 283 -1.75 2.26 11.41
C ILE A 283 -1.22 0.81 11.43
N HIS A 284 0.10 0.61 11.38
CA HIS A 284 0.68 -0.72 11.14
C HIS A 284 1.33 -1.39 12.34
N ASP A 285 1.96 -0.65 13.26
CA ASP A 285 2.73 -1.26 14.38
C ASP A 285 2.10 -1.03 15.76
N GLY A 286 1.02 -0.24 15.82
CA GLY A 286 0.41 0.20 17.07
C GLY A 286 1.28 1.23 17.81
N VAL A 287 0.78 1.74 18.94
CA VAL A 287 1.37 2.91 19.61
C VAL A 287 2.76 2.64 20.18
N GLY A 288 2.99 1.46 20.78
CA GLY A 288 4.26 1.15 21.43
C GLY A 288 5.44 1.11 20.46
N ASP A 289 5.28 0.38 19.35
CA ASP A 289 6.32 0.25 18.33
C ASP A 289 6.45 1.56 17.52
N SER A 290 5.36 2.31 17.34
CA SER A 290 5.42 3.65 16.74
C SER A 290 6.23 4.64 17.56
N ILE A 291 6.06 4.65 18.89
CA ILE A 291 6.88 5.46 19.79
C ILE A 291 8.37 5.11 19.65
N GLN A 292 8.71 3.81 19.65
CA GLN A 292 10.11 3.38 19.47
C GLN A 292 10.68 3.84 18.14
N TRP A 293 9.90 3.73 17.06
CA TRP A 293 10.32 4.19 15.74
C TRP A 293 10.50 5.71 15.70
N ILE A 294 9.58 6.49 16.29
CA ILE A 294 9.66 7.95 16.39
C ILE A 294 10.95 8.37 17.11
N GLU A 295 11.23 7.77 18.27
CA GLU A 295 12.43 8.06 19.08
C GLU A 295 13.73 7.73 18.33
N ALA A 296 13.74 6.68 17.52
CA ALA A 296 14.88 6.30 16.69
C ALA A 296 15.04 7.16 15.42
N SER A 297 13.97 7.82 14.97
CA SER A 297 13.91 8.46 13.64
C SER A 297 14.43 9.90 13.61
N ASN A 298 14.67 10.52 14.77
CA ASN A 298 15.12 11.92 14.90
C ASN A 298 14.24 12.89 14.09
N LEU A 299 12.92 12.78 14.24
CA LEU A 299 11.96 13.63 13.54
C LEU A 299 12.03 15.06 14.09
N PRO A 300 11.78 16.09 13.26
CA PRO A 300 11.75 17.47 13.73
C PRO A 300 10.67 17.65 14.81
N LEU A 301 11.02 18.28 15.93
CA LEU A 301 10.10 18.46 17.06
C LEU A 301 8.80 19.16 16.64
N GLU A 302 8.90 20.21 15.82
CA GLU A 302 7.75 20.95 15.29
C GLU A 302 6.73 20.03 14.58
N GLN A 303 7.22 19.04 13.83
CA GLN A 303 6.37 18.10 13.10
C GLN A 303 5.72 17.07 14.03
N LEU A 304 6.42 16.69 15.11
CA LEU A 304 5.86 15.84 16.16
C LEU A 304 4.79 16.59 16.97
N GLU A 305 5.02 17.88 17.25
CA GLU A 305 4.09 18.74 17.95
C GLU A 305 2.79 18.95 17.16
N ASP A 306 2.89 19.31 15.87
CA ASP A 306 1.72 19.45 14.99
C ASP A 306 0.94 18.13 14.88
N TYR A 307 1.64 17.01 14.65
CA TYR A 307 0.99 15.70 14.57
C TYR A 307 0.27 15.32 15.88
N ALA A 308 0.91 15.53 17.03
CA ALA A 308 0.31 15.22 18.34
C ALA A 308 -0.95 16.04 18.61
N ALA A 309 -0.95 17.32 18.23
CA ALA A 309 -2.07 18.24 18.39
C ALA A 309 -3.25 17.92 17.47
N ARG A 310 -2.98 17.59 16.19
CA ARG A 310 -4.01 17.62 15.14
C ARG A 310 -4.44 16.26 14.65
N THR A 311 -3.64 15.20 14.88
CA THR A 311 -3.92 13.88 14.33
C THR A 311 -4.47 12.92 15.38
N PHE A 312 -5.62 12.32 15.06
CA PHE A 312 -6.25 11.28 15.85
C PHE A 312 -6.24 9.98 15.05
N PHE A 313 -5.86 8.89 15.71
CA PHE A 313 -5.87 7.55 15.14
C PHE A 313 -6.69 6.62 16.02
N SER A 314 -7.22 5.55 15.43
CA SER A 314 -7.99 4.58 16.19
C SER A 314 -7.05 3.68 17.00
N CYS A 315 -7.03 3.84 18.31
CA CYS A 315 -6.33 2.93 19.21
C CYS A 315 -7.17 2.51 20.43
N THR A 316 -6.64 1.55 21.19
CA THR A 316 -7.26 1.11 22.46
C THR A 316 -7.10 2.19 23.54
N PRO A 317 -7.95 2.20 24.59
CA PRO A 317 -7.76 3.09 25.74
C PRO A 317 -6.35 3.01 26.34
N LYS A 318 -5.80 1.80 26.48
CA LYS A 318 -4.45 1.58 26.99
C LYS A 318 -3.37 2.20 26.11
N ASP A 319 -3.55 2.14 24.78
CA ASP A 319 -2.61 2.73 23.84
C ASP A 319 -2.75 4.25 23.78
N GLU A 320 -3.95 4.79 23.92
CA GLU A 320 -4.15 6.25 24.06
C GLU A 320 -3.43 6.78 25.31
N MET A 321 -3.53 6.09 26.45
CA MET A 321 -2.79 6.44 27.67
C MET A 321 -1.28 6.50 27.43
N LYS A 322 -0.72 5.47 26.77
CA LYS A 322 0.72 5.46 26.43
C LYS A 322 1.11 6.63 25.53
N TRP A 323 0.25 6.97 24.57
CA TRP A 323 0.51 8.09 23.66
C TRP A 323 0.47 9.43 24.40
N ILE A 324 -0.51 9.64 25.29
CA ILE A 324 -0.57 10.84 26.13
C ILE A 324 0.65 10.92 27.07
N ASP A 325 1.07 9.80 27.67
CA ASP A 325 2.26 9.75 28.52
C ASP A 325 3.53 10.13 27.73
N TRP A 326 3.63 9.65 26.49
CA TRP A 326 4.73 10.03 25.60
C TRP A 326 4.70 11.51 25.24
N ILE A 327 3.53 12.06 24.84
CA ILE A 327 3.35 13.49 24.57
C ILE A 327 3.79 14.32 25.76
N GLY A 328 3.29 14.01 26.96
CA GLY A 328 3.61 14.75 28.18
C GLY A 328 5.07 14.70 28.60
N SER A 329 5.79 13.66 28.18
CA SER A 329 7.22 13.48 28.49
C SER A 329 8.12 14.16 27.46
N ASN A 330 7.70 14.25 26.19
CA ASN A 330 8.56 14.68 25.09
C ASN A 330 8.20 16.06 24.53
N ILE A 331 6.96 16.51 24.67
CA ILE A 331 6.48 17.82 24.23
C ILE A 331 6.27 18.70 25.46
N GLN A 332 6.98 19.82 25.53
CA GLN A 332 6.93 20.74 26.68
C GLN A 332 6.21 22.05 26.36
N ALA A 333 5.80 22.27 25.11
CA ALA A 333 5.06 23.46 24.71
C ALA A 333 3.64 23.44 25.29
N ASP A 334 3.35 24.36 26.21
CA ASP A 334 2.06 24.45 26.91
C ASP A 334 0.86 24.58 25.96
N SER A 335 1.01 25.32 24.86
CA SER A 335 -0.02 25.46 23.83
C SER A 335 -0.36 24.12 23.20
N ILE A 336 0.65 23.33 22.86
CA ILE A 336 0.50 22.01 22.23
C ILE A 336 -0.12 21.02 23.22
N LEU A 337 0.33 21.00 24.48
CA LEU A 337 -0.26 20.15 25.51
C LEU A 337 -1.74 20.45 25.75
N THR A 338 -2.10 21.74 25.71
CA THR A 338 -3.49 22.20 25.88
C THR A 338 -4.36 21.86 24.67
N GLU A 339 -3.79 21.66 23.49
CA GLU A 339 -4.52 21.24 22.29
C GLU A 339 -4.60 19.71 22.17
N ALA A 340 -3.47 19.01 22.34
CA ALA A 340 -3.34 17.58 22.09
C ALA A 340 -4.03 16.69 23.13
N ILE A 341 -3.97 17.05 24.41
CA ILE A 341 -4.40 16.17 25.52
C ILE A 341 -5.92 16.14 25.71
N PRO A 342 -6.65 17.28 25.72
CA PRO A 342 -8.04 17.29 26.19
C PRO A 342 -8.97 16.31 25.46
N ASN A 343 -9.00 16.36 24.14
CA ASN A 343 -9.86 15.51 23.33
C ASN A 343 -9.56 14.02 23.54
N ARG A 344 -8.28 13.67 23.70
CA ARG A 344 -7.83 12.30 23.96
C ARG A 344 -8.33 11.80 25.31
N VAL A 345 -8.21 12.61 26.36
CA VAL A 345 -8.69 12.27 27.70
C VAL A 345 -10.22 12.18 27.74
N THR A 346 -10.93 13.06 27.03
CA THR A 346 -12.39 12.97 26.90
C THR A 346 -12.81 11.66 26.22
N ILE A 347 -12.17 11.28 25.12
CA ILE A 347 -12.43 10.01 24.42
C ILE A 347 -12.11 8.83 25.34
N LEU A 348 -10.96 8.86 26.02
CA LEU A 348 -10.54 7.84 26.97
C LEU A 348 -11.57 7.65 28.09
N THR A 349 -12.01 8.74 28.70
CA THR A 349 -12.97 8.76 29.81
C THR A 349 -14.35 8.27 29.40
N SER A 350 -14.80 8.61 28.18
CA SER A 350 -16.09 8.14 27.66
C SER A 350 -16.10 6.62 27.37
N ARG A 351 -14.94 6.04 27.06
CA ARG A 351 -14.79 4.61 26.76
C ARG A 351 -14.59 3.76 28.02
N ASP A 352 -13.75 4.22 28.95
CA ASP A 352 -13.45 3.51 30.19
C ASP A 352 -13.11 4.52 31.31
N PRO A 353 -14.12 5.09 31.99
CA PRO A 353 -13.90 6.13 33.00
C PRO A 353 -13.15 5.60 34.22
N ALA A 354 -13.27 4.31 34.54
CA ALA A 354 -12.57 3.70 35.67
C ALA A 354 -11.07 3.58 35.36
N ALA A 355 -10.71 3.06 34.18
CA ALA A 355 -9.31 2.99 33.77
C ALA A 355 -8.69 4.38 33.57
N ALA A 356 -9.44 5.33 32.99
CA ALA A 356 -9.00 6.71 32.82
C ALA A 356 -8.70 7.36 34.19
N GLY A 357 -9.60 7.22 35.16
CA GLY A 357 -9.41 7.73 36.51
C GLY A 357 -8.17 7.11 37.19
N ALA A 358 -8.04 5.78 37.15
CA ALA A 358 -6.89 5.10 37.74
C ALA A 358 -5.55 5.53 37.08
N TRP A 359 -5.54 5.72 35.76
CA TRP A 359 -4.38 6.24 35.04
C TRP A 359 -4.03 7.67 35.49
N ILE A 360 -5.00 8.59 35.54
CA ILE A 360 -4.77 9.98 36.00
C ILE A 360 -4.26 10.02 37.44
N GLU A 361 -4.79 9.17 38.34
CA GLU A 361 -4.31 9.11 39.73
C GLU A 361 -2.83 8.75 39.81
N ALA A 362 -2.38 7.81 38.98
CA ALA A 362 -1.01 7.32 38.94
C ALA A 362 -0.02 8.31 38.30
N MET A 363 -0.48 9.31 37.56
CA MET A 363 0.40 10.30 36.92
C MET A 363 1.16 11.14 37.98
N PRO A 364 2.42 11.53 37.70
CA PRO A 364 3.12 12.55 38.49
C PRO A 364 2.34 13.87 38.51
N SER A 365 2.52 14.65 39.57
CA SER A 365 1.96 16.01 39.60
C SER A 365 2.62 16.88 38.53
N GLY A 366 1.82 17.68 37.82
CA GLY A 366 2.28 18.53 36.74
C GLY A 366 1.15 18.88 35.77
N LYS A 367 1.49 19.68 34.76
CA LYS A 367 0.53 20.26 33.82
C LYS A 367 -0.35 19.22 33.11
N VAL A 368 0.24 18.12 32.65
CA VAL A 368 -0.47 17.03 31.96
C VAL A 368 -1.55 16.42 32.88
N LYS A 369 -1.23 16.17 34.16
CA LYS A 369 -2.19 15.65 35.15
C LYS A 369 -3.31 16.64 35.44
N GLU A 370 -2.99 17.93 35.53
CA GLU A 370 -3.98 18.99 35.75
C GLU A 370 -4.96 19.10 34.56
N ILE A 371 -4.45 19.09 33.32
CA ILE A 371 -5.26 19.09 32.10
C ILE A 371 -6.13 17.82 32.07
N ALA A 372 -5.54 16.65 32.28
CA ALA A 372 -6.26 15.39 32.24
C ALA A 372 -7.36 15.32 33.32
N THR A 373 -7.06 15.77 34.54
CA THR A 373 -8.05 15.83 35.64
C THR A 373 -9.21 16.77 35.31
N THR A 374 -8.91 17.95 34.75
CA THR A 374 -9.94 18.90 34.29
C THR A 374 -10.84 18.24 33.25
N CYS A 375 -10.25 17.61 32.22
CA CYS A 375 -11.00 16.96 31.15
C CYS A 375 -11.82 15.77 31.64
N TYR A 376 -11.29 15.01 32.59
CA TYR A 376 -11.99 13.91 33.25
C TYR A 376 -13.22 14.41 34.00
N VAL A 377 -13.07 15.43 34.86
CA VAL A 377 -14.18 16.05 35.60
C VAL A 377 -15.26 16.53 34.65
N THR A 378 -14.88 17.26 33.59
CA THR A 378 -15.80 17.73 32.55
C THR A 378 -16.56 16.56 31.92
N ALA A 379 -15.85 15.50 31.51
CA ALA A 379 -16.44 14.34 30.86
C ALA A 379 -17.43 13.60 31.77
N VAL A 380 -17.02 13.25 33.00
CA VAL A 380 -17.88 12.50 33.93
C VAL A 380 -19.02 13.34 34.51
N SER A 381 -18.92 14.67 34.53
CA SER A 381 -19.95 15.55 35.12
C SER A 381 -21.34 15.32 34.53
N GLY A 382 -21.43 14.93 33.25
CA GLY A 382 -22.72 14.74 32.56
C GLY A 382 -23.46 13.44 32.92
N TYR A 383 -22.80 12.46 33.54
CA TYR A 383 -23.42 11.16 33.85
C TYR A 383 -23.08 10.60 35.25
N GLN A 384 -22.02 11.09 35.89
CA GLN A 384 -21.60 10.74 37.25
C GLN A 384 -21.17 12.01 38.03
N PRO A 385 -22.11 12.92 38.33
CA PRO A 385 -21.81 14.21 38.96
C PRO A 385 -21.18 14.07 40.36
N LEU A 386 -21.52 13.02 41.12
CA LEU A 386 -20.88 12.72 42.40
C LEU A 386 -19.39 12.35 42.25
N GLU A 387 -19.05 11.54 41.25
CA GLU A 387 -17.66 11.21 40.92
C GLU A 387 -16.91 12.45 40.45
N ALA A 388 -17.52 13.25 39.58
CA ALA A 388 -16.98 14.52 39.11
C ALA A 388 -16.65 15.46 40.29
N TYR A 389 -17.55 15.56 41.29
CA TYR A 389 -17.30 16.35 42.50
C TYR A 389 -16.15 15.80 43.35
N ALA A 390 -16.03 14.47 43.48
CA ALA A 390 -14.90 13.87 44.19
C ALA A 390 -13.56 14.18 43.51
N TRP A 391 -13.52 14.15 42.18
CA TRP A 391 -12.35 14.48 41.37
C TRP A 391 -12.03 15.98 41.35
N LEU A 392 -13.04 16.85 41.33
CA LEU A 392 -12.87 18.30 41.42
C LEU A 392 -12.03 18.71 42.62
N LYS A 393 -12.20 18.05 43.77
CA LYS A 393 -11.44 18.33 45.00
C LYS A 393 -9.94 18.06 44.88
N LYS A 394 -9.50 17.32 43.87
CA LYS A 394 -8.09 17.05 43.58
C LYS A 394 -7.42 18.18 42.78
N LEU A 395 -8.18 19.13 42.24
CA LEU A 395 -7.66 20.28 41.50
C LEU A 395 -7.28 21.44 42.46
N PRO A 396 -6.28 22.28 42.07
CA PRO A 396 -5.96 23.52 42.76
C PRO A 396 -7.19 24.43 42.95
N ALA A 397 -7.19 25.22 44.02
CA ALA A 397 -8.26 26.17 44.30
C ALA A 397 -8.13 27.43 43.43
N ASP A 398 -8.44 27.32 42.15
CA ASP A 398 -8.36 28.39 41.16
C ASP A 398 -9.70 28.62 40.43
N ASP A 399 -9.69 29.57 39.49
CA ASP A 399 -10.87 29.93 38.69
C ASP A 399 -11.39 28.75 37.84
N ASN A 400 -10.49 27.87 37.39
CA ASN A 400 -10.87 26.67 36.63
C ASN A 400 -11.67 25.69 37.49
N ARG A 401 -11.26 25.47 38.75
CA ARG A 401 -12.03 24.66 39.70
C ARG A 401 -13.39 25.30 40.01
N ALA A 402 -13.47 26.61 40.12
CA ALA A 402 -14.73 27.31 40.35
C ALA A 402 -15.70 27.12 39.17
N ALA A 403 -15.20 27.24 37.93
CA ALA A 403 -16.00 27.02 36.72
C ALA A 403 -16.50 25.56 36.60
N LEU A 404 -15.63 24.58 36.88
CA LEU A 404 -16.02 23.17 36.88
C LEU A 404 -17.05 22.84 37.97
N LEU A 405 -16.96 23.49 39.14
CA LEU A 405 -17.97 23.33 40.20
C LEU A 405 -19.35 23.78 39.70
N GLU A 406 -19.43 24.92 39.04
CA GLU A 406 -20.68 25.42 38.45
C GLU A 406 -21.22 24.45 37.39
N GLN A 407 -20.36 23.90 36.53
CA GLN A 407 -20.78 22.88 35.57
C GLN A 407 -21.33 21.61 36.25
N ILE A 408 -20.70 21.14 37.33
CA ILE A 408 -21.20 19.99 38.10
C ILE A 408 -22.55 20.32 38.75
N HIS A 409 -22.75 21.55 39.26
CA HIS A 409 -24.05 22.01 39.79
C HIS A 409 -25.13 21.92 38.72
N GLN A 410 -24.84 22.37 37.50
CA GLN A 410 -25.78 22.35 36.39
C GLN A 410 -26.18 20.92 35.98
N ASN A 411 -25.26 19.96 36.11
CA ASN A 411 -25.51 18.55 35.80
C ASN A 411 -25.98 17.73 37.02
N TRP A 412 -26.22 18.37 38.17
CA TRP A 412 -26.59 17.67 39.39
C TRP A 412 -28.03 17.11 39.31
N PRO A 413 -28.29 15.86 39.75
CA PRO A 413 -29.63 15.31 39.71
C PRO A 413 -30.55 16.08 40.66
N ALA A 414 -31.69 16.55 40.15
CA ALA A 414 -32.62 17.39 40.93
C ALA A 414 -33.22 16.69 42.16
N ASP A 415 -33.18 15.36 42.19
CA ASP A 415 -33.67 14.49 43.25
C ASP A 415 -32.58 14.09 44.27
N GLN A 416 -31.32 14.50 44.05
CA GLN A 416 -30.22 14.23 44.96
C GLN A 416 -29.78 15.49 45.71
N PRO A 417 -29.58 15.43 47.03
CA PRO A 417 -29.03 16.57 47.77
C PRO A 417 -27.60 16.87 47.30
N TRP A 418 -27.22 18.14 47.35
CA TRP A 418 -25.86 18.57 47.11
C TRP A 418 -24.92 17.99 48.19
N PRO A 419 -23.73 17.47 47.85
CA PRO A 419 -22.80 16.90 48.82
C PRO A 419 -22.28 17.97 49.77
N GLU A 420 -22.48 17.76 51.06
CA GLU A 420 -21.95 18.65 52.10
C GLU A 420 -20.41 18.57 52.15
N ASN A 421 -19.78 19.71 52.43
CA ASN A 421 -18.33 19.93 52.36
C ASN A 421 -17.50 19.09 53.33
#